data_AF-A0A366XG10-F1
#
_entry.id   AF-A0A366XG10-F1
#
_cell.length_a   1.000
_cell.length_b   1.000
_cell.length_c   1.000
_cell.angle_alpha   90.00
_cell.angle_beta   90.00
_cell.angle_gamma   90.00
#
_symmetry.space_group_name_H-M   'P 1'
#
loop_
_entity.id
_entity.type
_entity.pdbx_description
1 polymer ?
#
loop_
_entity_poly.entity_id
_entity_poly.type
_entity_poly.pdbx_seq_one_letter_code
_entity_poly.pdbx_strand_id
1 'polypeptide(L)'
;MKYSPLAIHCTSLCFDVMQRSSFKTLTHRDIDEFKDDVYALICERAKLMPTKQQREHQFASYVADGVISVLHQCLNNPSARDSIWILAALESRIDTSIKTIIH
;
A
#
# COMPACT_ATOMS: atom_id res chain seq x y z
N MET A 1 7.06 -17.52 -7.41
CA MET A 1 6.09 -16.44 -7.73
C MET A 1 6.87 -15.15 -7.87
N LYS A 2 6.51 -14.26 -8.81
CA LYS A 2 7.22 -12.99 -9.04
C LYS A 2 6.86 -11.90 -8.02
N TYR A 3 5.76 -12.06 -7.29
CA TYR A 3 5.24 -11.08 -6.35
C TYR A 3 4.83 -11.75 -5.03
N SER A 4 5.05 -11.06 -3.92
CA SER A 4 4.68 -11.51 -2.58
C SER A 4 3.16 -11.53 -2.38
N PRO A 5 2.64 -12.39 -1.49
CA PRO A 5 1.22 -12.36 -1.10
C PRO A 5 0.77 -10.98 -0.59
N LEU A 6 1.66 -10.25 0.10
CA LEU A 6 1.37 -8.91 0.58
C LEU A 6 1.21 -7.91 -0.57
N ALA A 7 2.06 -7.96 -1.60
CA ALA A 7 1.91 -7.12 -2.78
C ALA A 7 0.59 -7.38 -3.51
N ILE A 8 0.18 -8.65 -3.62
CA ILE A 8 -1.13 -9.02 -4.19
C ILE A 8 -2.27 -8.41 -3.37
N HIS A 9 -2.22 -8.51 -2.05
CA HIS A 9 -3.24 -7.94 -1.17
C HIS A 9 -3.29 -6.41 -1.24
N CYS A 10 -2.14 -5.74 -1.20
CA CYS A 10 -2.05 -4.29 -1.32
C CYS A 10 -2.58 -3.81 -2.70
N THR A 11 -2.33 -4.60 -3.75
CA THR A 11 -2.85 -4.31 -5.10
C THR A 11 -4.36 -4.43 -5.13
N SER A 12 -4.92 -5.49 -4.54
CA SER A 12 -6.37 -5.66 -4.40
C SER A 12 -6.99 -4.47 -3.67
N LEU A 13 -6.39 -4.04 -2.56
CA LEU A 13 -6.85 -2.87 -1.80
C LEU A 13 -6.87 -1.60 -2.64
N CYS A 14 -5.82 -1.36 -3.44
CA CYS A 14 -5.80 -0.23 -4.37
C CYS A 14 -6.98 -0.30 -5.34
N PHE A 15 -7.28 -1.48 -5.90
CA PHE A 15 -8.43 -1.64 -6.80
C PHE A 15 -9.77 -1.44 -6.10
N ASP A 16 -9.94 -1.95 -4.88
CA ASP A 16 -11.17 -1.76 -4.10
C ASP A 16 -11.46 -0.27 -3.84
N VAL A 17 -10.42 0.52 -3.60
CA VAL A 17 -10.55 1.98 -3.44
C VAL A 17 -10.83 2.66 -4.78
N MET A 18 -10.09 2.30 -5.84
CA MET A 18 -10.24 2.91 -7.17
C MET A 18 -11.58 2.61 -7.86
N GLN A 19 -12.18 1.46 -7.57
CA GLN A 19 -13.45 1.03 -8.15
C GLN A 19 -14.65 1.73 -7.50
N ARG A 20 -14.47 2.41 -6.36
CA ARG A 20 -15.52 3.25 -5.76
C ARG A 20 -15.89 4.36 -6.73
N SER A 21 -17.19 4.58 -6.91
CA SER A 21 -17.72 5.63 -7.81
C SER A 21 -17.20 7.03 -7.44
N SER A 22 -16.89 7.26 -6.17
CA SER A 22 -16.34 8.51 -5.64
C SER A 22 -14.82 8.67 -5.81
N PHE A 23 -14.09 7.66 -6.30
CA PHE A 23 -12.62 7.74 -6.32
C PHE A 23 -12.10 8.96 -7.10
N LYS A 24 -12.74 9.30 -8.22
CA LYS A 24 -12.36 10.46 -9.04
C LYS A 24 -12.66 11.81 -8.40
N THR A 25 -13.48 11.84 -7.35
CA THR A 25 -13.82 13.06 -6.61
C THR A 25 -13.05 13.19 -5.31
N LEU A 26 -12.21 12.21 -4.97
CA LEU A 26 -11.34 12.30 -3.80
C LEU A 26 -10.24 13.34 -4.02
N THR A 27 -9.92 14.04 -2.94
CA THR A 27 -8.72 14.86 -2.82
C THR A 27 -7.55 14.01 -2.33
N HIS A 28 -6.33 14.55 -2.45
CA HIS A 28 -5.16 13.93 -1.82
C HIS A 28 -5.36 13.74 -0.31
N ARG A 29 -5.99 14.71 0.36
CA ARG A 29 -6.29 14.59 1.79
C ARG A 29 -7.20 13.42 2.10
N ASP A 30 -8.24 13.20 1.30
CA ASP A 30 -9.15 12.06 1.49
C ASP A 30 -8.42 10.72 1.31
N ILE A 31 -7.43 10.66 0.41
CA ILE A 31 -6.58 9.48 0.23
C ILE A 31 -5.64 9.29 1.44
N ASP A 32 -5.05 10.36 1.96
CA ASP A 32 -4.15 10.30 3.12
C ASP A 32 -4.88 9.79 4.37
N GLU A 33 -6.17 10.10 4.52
CA GLU A 33 -7.02 9.61 5.61
C GLU A 33 -7.19 8.08 5.59
N PHE A 34 -6.93 7.40 4.46
CA PHE A 34 -6.92 5.93 4.41
C PHE A 34 -5.69 5.29 5.06
N LYS A 35 -4.65 6.07 5.38
CA LYS A 35 -3.36 5.52 5.82
C LYS A 35 -3.48 4.64 7.06
N ASP A 36 -4.26 5.06 8.04
CA ASP A 36 -4.42 4.32 9.31
C ASP A 36 -5.16 2.99 9.08
N ASP A 37 -6.19 2.99 8.24
CA ASP A 37 -6.93 1.78 7.86
C ASP A 37 -6.03 0.81 7.06
N VAL A 38 -5.27 1.34 6.11
CA VAL A 38 -4.30 0.57 5.30
C VAL A 38 -3.24 -0.05 6.22
N TYR A 39 -2.72 0.73 7.17
CA TYR A 39 -1.75 0.28 8.16
C TYR A 39 -2.30 -0.88 8.99
N ALA A 40 -3.51 -0.74 9.51
CA ALA A 40 -4.18 -1.79 10.30
C ALA A 40 -4.37 -3.08 9.48
N LEU A 41 -4.82 -2.95 8.23
CA LEU A 41 -5.00 -4.08 7.32
C LEU A 41 -3.68 -4.80 6.99
N ILE A 42 -2.59 -4.06 6.79
CA ILE A 42 -1.26 -4.65 6.57
C ILE A 42 -0.84 -5.44 7.80
N CYS A 43 -1.02 -4.89 9.00
CA CYS A 43 -0.67 -5.57 10.25
C CYS A 43 -1.45 -6.87 10.41
N GLU A 44 -2.76 -6.86 10.16
CA GLU A 44 -3.61 -8.05 10.22
C GLU A 44 -3.15 -9.11 9.21
N ARG A 45 -2.97 -8.72 7.94
CA ARG A 45 -2.66 -9.63 6.83
C ARG A 45 -1.27 -10.26 6.94
N ALA A 46 -0.29 -9.49 7.40
CA ALA A 46 1.08 -9.96 7.62
C ALA A 46 1.30 -10.52 9.03
N LYS A 47 0.26 -10.57 9.88
CA LYS A 47 0.31 -11.06 11.27
C LYS A 47 1.38 -10.35 12.11
N LEU A 48 1.50 -9.04 11.91
CA LEU A 48 2.47 -8.20 12.60
C LEU A 48 1.99 -7.83 14.00
N MET A 49 2.92 -7.62 14.91
CA MET A 49 2.72 -7.14 16.26
C MET A 49 3.50 -5.83 16.48
N PRO A 50 3.11 -4.73 15.79
CA PRO A 50 3.87 -3.47 15.80
C PRO A 50 4.01 -2.84 17.19
N THR A 51 3.09 -3.12 18.12
CA THR A 51 3.18 -2.69 19.52
C THR A 51 4.28 -3.39 20.32
N LYS A 52 4.75 -4.54 19.85
CA LYS A 52 5.81 -5.34 20.47
C LYS A 52 7.13 -5.26 19.72
N GLN A 53 7.09 -4.96 18.42
CA GLN A 53 8.26 -4.97 17.56
C GLN A 53 8.32 -3.70 16.71
N GLN A 54 9.25 -2.80 17.04
CA GLN A 54 9.42 -1.53 16.32
C GLN A 54 9.70 -1.72 14.83
N ARG A 55 10.44 -2.78 14.46
CA ARG A 55 10.72 -3.11 13.05
C ARG A 55 9.45 -3.46 12.27
N GLU A 56 8.52 -4.17 12.91
CA GLU A 56 7.23 -4.50 12.29
C GLU A 56 6.35 -3.25 12.14
N HIS A 57 6.40 -2.32 13.11
CA HIS A 57 5.76 -1.02 12.98
C HIS A 57 6.32 -0.20 11.81
N GLN A 58 7.66 -0.14 11.68
CA GLN A 58 8.32 0.54 10.56
C GLN A 58 7.95 -0.10 9.22
N PHE A 59 7.96 -1.43 9.14
CA PHE A 59 7.58 -2.16 7.95
C PHE A 59 6.15 -1.84 7.52
N ALA A 60 5.19 -1.97 8.44
CA ALA A 60 3.79 -1.66 8.15
C ALA A 60 3.59 -0.20 7.73
N SER A 61 4.32 0.74 8.35
CA SER A 61 4.26 2.16 8.00
C SER A 61 4.75 2.42 6.58
N TYR A 62 5.90 1.85 6.19
CA TYR A 62 6.45 2.03 4.85
C TYR A 62 5.58 1.39 3.77
N VAL A 63 5.02 0.21 4.03
CA VAL A 63 4.11 -0.43 3.07
C VAL A 63 2.81 0.38 2.94
N ALA A 64 2.28 0.92 4.04
CA ALA A 64 1.09 1.78 4.01
C ALA A 64 1.35 3.06 3.19
N ASP A 65 2.48 3.74 3.44
CA ASP A 65 2.92 4.89 2.63
C ASP A 65 3.05 4.53 1.15
N GLY A 66 3.50 3.31 0.86
CA GLY A 66 3.57 2.79 -0.49
C GLY A 66 2.23 2.67 -1.19
N VAL A 67 1.21 2.16 -0.48
CA VAL A 67 -0.17 2.06 -0.97
C VAL A 67 -0.76 3.46 -1.22
N ILE A 68 -0.62 4.37 -0.26
CA ILE A 68 -1.09 5.77 -0.38
C ILE A 68 -0.44 6.46 -1.59
N SER A 69 0.87 6.29 -1.76
CA SER A 69 1.62 6.81 -2.91
C SER A 69 1.11 6.26 -4.25
N VAL A 70 0.70 5.00 -4.31
CA VAL A 70 0.09 4.41 -5.52
C VAL A 70 -1.29 5.00 -5.77
N LEU A 71 -2.14 5.12 -4.74
CA LEU A 71 -3.47 5.71 -4.87
C LEU A 71 -3.40 7.15 -5.40
N HIS A 72 -2.46 7.95 -4.89
CA HIS A 72 -2.18 9.29 -5.41
C HIS A 72 -1.81 9.29 -6.89
N GLN A 73 -0.95 8.36 -7.31
CA GLN A 73 -0.56 8.23 -8.71
C GLN A 73 -1.74 7.82 -9.61
N CYS A 74 -2.60 6.91 -9.14
CA CYS A 74 -3.80 6.48 -9.85
C CYS A 74 -4.92 7.54 -9.90
N LEU A 75 -4.95 8.45 -8.92
CA LEU A 75 -5.81 9.64 -8.92
C LEU A 75 -5.32 10.64 -9.97
N ASN A 76 -4.03 10.98 -9.92
CA ASN A 76 -3.41 11.98 -10.80
C ASN A 76 -3.29 11.52 -12.26
N ASN A 77 -3.09 10.23 -12.47
CA ASN A 77 -2.92 9.65 -13.79
C ASN A 77 -3.81 8.41 -13.96
N PRO A 78 -4.98 8.54 -14.62
CA PRO A 78 -5.86 7.41 -14.90
C PRO A 78 -5.19 6.29 -15.72
N SER A 79 -4.16 6.57 -16.51
CA SER A 79 -3.43 5.54 -17.26
C SER A 79 -2.50 4.69 -16.38
N ALA A 80 -2.23 5.12 -15.13
CA ALA A 80 -1.43 4.38 -14.15
C ALA A 80 -2.24 3.31 -13.39
N ARG A 81 -3.51 3.09 -13.75
CA ARG A 81 -4.39 2.06 -13.13
C ARG A 81 -4.14 0.64 -13.68
N ASP A 82 -2.99 0.44 -14.31
CA ASP A 82 -2.56 -0.86 -14.81
C ASP A 82 -2.20 -1.80 -13.66
N SER A 83 -2.77 -3.01 -13.67
CA SER A 83 -2.60 -3.96 -12.57
C SER A 83 -1.17 -4.46 -12.45
N ILE A 84 -0.44 -4.61 -13.57
CA ILE A 84 0.94 -5.06 -13.56
C ILE A 84 1.85 -3.98 -12.96
N TRP A 85 1.63 -2.72 -13.33
CA TRP A 85 2.37 -1.59 -12.78
C TRP A 85 2.13 -1.44 -11.28
N ILE A 86 0.87 -1.47 -10.81
CA ILE A 86 0.55 -1.35 -9.38
C ILE A 86 1.22 -2.47 -8.58
N LEU A 87 1.10 -3.71 -9.05
CA LEU A 87 1.66 -4.88 -8.40
C LEU A 87 3.19 -4.81 -8.32
N ALA A 88 3.85 -4.43 -9.41
CA ALA A 88 5.30 -4.24 -9.45
C ALA A 88 5.76 -3.07 -8.56
N ALA A 89 5.00 -1.98 -8.53
CA ALA A 89 5.30 -0.82 -7.71
C ALA A 89 5.15 -1.11 -6.22
N LEU A 90 4.19 -1.94 -5.82
CA LEU A 90 4.02 -2.37 -4.43
C LEU A 90 5.08 -3.38 -3.99
N GLU A 91 5.39 -4.37 -4.83
CA GLU A 91 6.47 -5.33 -4.54
C GLU A 91 7.81 -4.62 -4.34
N SER A 92 8.16 -3.69 -5.24
CA SER A 92 9.39 -2.90 -5.13
C SER A 92 9.47 -2.12 -3.81
N ARG A 93 8.35 -1.56 -3.34
CA ARG A 93 8.29 -0.84 -2.06
C ARG A 93 8.40 -1.78 -0.86
N ILE A 94 7.80 -2.96 -0.91
CA ILE A 94 7.93 -3.99 0.12
C ILE A 94 9.40 -4.43 0.23
N ASP A 95 10.04 -4.74 -0.89
CA ASP A 95 11.46 -5.12 -0.94
C ASP A 95 12.36 -4.02 -0.39
N THR A 96 12.09 -2.76 -0.76
CA THR A 96 12.86 -1.61 -0.26
C THR A 96 12.69 -1.46 1.25
N SER A 97 11.45 -1.59 1.75
CA SER A 97 11.15 -1.50 3.19
C SER A 97 11.91 -2.55 3.99
N ILE A 98 11.95 -3.79 3.50
CA ILE A 98 12.70 -4.88 4.12
C ILE A 98 14.20 -4.54 4.16
N LYS A 99 14.77 -4.06 3.06
CA LYS A 99 16.19 -3.68 2.99
C LYS A 99 16.54 -2.54 3.96
N THR A 100 15.68 -1.52 4.05
CA THR A 100 15.85 -0.37 4.94
C THR A 100 15.79 -0.75 6.42
N ILE A 101 15.01 -1.77 6.80
CA ILE A 101 14.83 -2.18 8.21
C ILE A 101 15.94 -3.14 8.68
N ILE A 102 16.55 -3.88 7.75
CA ILE A 102 17.61 -4.85 8.05
C ILE A 102 18.99 -4.17 8.14
N HIS A 103 19.20 -3.05 7.45
CA HIS A 103 20.40 -2.20 7.59
C HIS A 103 20.25 -1.23 8.77
#